data_AF-L5L7Y9-F1
#
_entry.id   AF-L5L7Y9-F1
#
_cell.length_a   1.000
_cell.length_b   1.000
_cell.length_c   1.000
_cell.angle_alpha   90.00
_cell.angle_beta   90.00
_cell.angle_gamma   90.00
#
_symmetry.space_group_name_H-M   'P 1'
#
loop_
_entity.id
_entity.type
_entity.pdbx_description
1 polymer ?
#
loop_
_entity_poly.entity_id
_entity_poly.type
_entity_poly.pdbx_seq_one_letter_code
_entity_poly.pdbx_strand_id
1 'polypeptide(L)'
;MLASLPRCSHYHEEKEKRRLEQLERKKETQRLLEEEDSKLKGGKAPRVAVPSKVTRAQIEETLRRDHQHKETPEPVEKAKSHLEVPLEENVNRRVLEEGSIEARTIEDAIAVLSVAEEAGDRHPERRMRAAFTAFEEAQLPRLKQENPNMRLSQLKQLLKKEWLRSPDNPMNQRAVPFNTPK
;
A
#
# COMPACT_ATOMS: atom_id res chain seq x y z
N MET A 1 -32.73 45.75 19.26
CA MET A 1 -31.33 45.53 18.80
C MET A 1 -31.00 44.06 19.03
N LEU A 2 -30.85 43.25 17.98
CA LEU A 2 -30.43 41.85 18.12
C LEU A 2 -29.23 41.60 17.22
N ALA A 3 -28.08 41.34 17.85
CA ALA A 3 -26.79 41.16 17.21
C ALA A 3 -26.73 39.81 16.48
N SER A 4 -26.50 39.84 15.16
CA SER A 4 -26.19 38.67 14.34
C SER A 4 -24.75 38.76 13.84
N LEU A 5 -23.80 38.40 14.72
CA LEU A 5 -22.36 38.26 14.40
C LEU A 5 -21.72 36.85 14.63
N PRO A 6 -22.43 35.73 14.95
CA PRO A 6 -21.75 34.49 15.36
C PRO A 6 -21.12 33.68 14.22
N ARG A 7 -21.52 33.91 12.96
CA ARG A 7 -21.13 33.05 11.83
C ARG A 7 -19.70 33.32 11.31
N CYS A 8 -19.17 34.53 11.52
CA CYS A 8 -17.81 34.90 11.13
C CYS A 8 -16.76 34.37 12.13
N SER A 9 -17.07 34.36 13.43
CA SER A 9 -16.19 33.79 14.47
C SER A 9 -15.98 32.29 14.27
N HIS A 10 -17.06 31.55 14.00
CA HIS A 10 -17.00 30.11 13.76
C HIS A 10 -16.11 29.74 12.57
N TYR A 11 -16.18 30.51 11.49
CA TYR A 11 -15.33 30.29 10.31
C TYR A 11 -13.85 30.54 10.61
N HIS A 12 -13.54 31.55 11.43
CA HIS A 12 -12.17 31.83 11.83
C HIS A 12 -11.63 30.74 12.77
N GLU A 13 -12.44 30.29 13.74
CA GLU A 13 -12.12 29.18 14.64
C GLU A 13 -11.94 27.85 13.90
N GLU A 14 -12.79 27.52 12.92
CA GLU A 14 -12.61 26.32 12.09
C GLU A 14 -11.33 26.38 11.25
N LYS A 15 -10.98 27.56 10.73
CA LYS A 15 -9.74 27.75 9.97
C LYS A 15 -8.50 27.59 10.84
N GLU A 16 -8.52 28.14 12.05
CA GLU A 16 -7.43 27.97 13.03
C GLU A 16 -7.32 26.52 13.51
N LYS A 17 -8.45 25.86 13.82
CA LYS A 17 -8.48 24.43 14.15
C LYS A 17 -7.88 23.57 13.04
N ARG A 18 -8.25 23.81 11.78
CA ARG A 18 -7.70 23.08 10.63
C ARG A 18 -6.20 23.32 10.44
N ARG A 19 -5.71 24.51 10.77
CA ARG A 19 -4.27 24.82 10.72
C ARG A 19 -3.51 24.08 11.83
N LEU A 20 -4.06 24.03 13.04
CA LEU A 20 -3.48 23.31 14.17
C LEU A 20 -3.43 21.80 13.90
N GLU A 21 -4.53 21.21 13.42
CA GLU A 21 -4.60 19.79 13.06
C GLU A 21 -3.56 19.42 11.99
N GLN A 22 -3.34 20.28 10.99
CA GLN A 22 -2.29 20.06 9.99
C GLN A 22 -0.87 20.10 10.57
N LEU A 23 -0.62 20.99 11.54
CA LEU A 23 0.68 21.08 12.21
C LEU A 23 0.91 19.89 13.13
N GLU A 24 -0.11 19.45 13.86
CA GLU A 24 -0.07 18.25 14.70
C GLU A 24 0.18 17.00 13.86
N ARG A 25 -0.56 16.82 12.75
CA ARG A 25 -0.35 15.70 11.83
C ARG A 25 1.07 15.69 11.25
N LYS A 26 1.61 16.85 10.88
CA LYS A 26 3.00 16.97 10.41
C LYS A 26 4.01 16.60 11.50
N LYS A 27 3.79 17.06 12.73
CA LYS A 27 4.66 16.77 13.88
C LYS A 27 4.63 15.29 14.24
N GLU A 28 3.45 14.66 14.23
CA GLU A 28 3.30 13.22 14.46
C GLU A 28 4.01 12.40 13.38
N THR A 29 3.86 12.81 12.11
CA THR A 29 4.55 12.15 10.98
C THR A 29 6.06 12.28 11.10
N GLN A 30 6.56 13.46 11.47
CA GLN A 30 7.98 13.70 11.70
C GLN A 30 8.53 12.88 12.87
N ARG A 31 7.77 12.78 13.97
CA ARG A 31 8.12 11.96 15.12
C ARG A 31 8.21 10.48 14.75
N LEU A 32 7.25 9.98 13.97
CA LEU A 32 7.28 8.59 13.48
C LEU A 32 8.54 8.32 12.65
N LEU A 33 8.90 9.25 11.75
CA LEU A 33 10.11 9.14 10.94
C LEU A 33 11.39 9.14 11.80
N GLU A 34 11.45 9.97 12.83
CA GLU A 34 12.59 10.00 13.76
C GLU A 34 12.67 8.74 14.63
N GLU A 35 11.54 8.18 15.06
CA GLU A 35 11.45 6.89 15.75
C GLU A 35 11.92 5.75 14.83
N GLU A 36 11.51 5.75 13.56
CA GLU A 36 11.99 4.79 12.54
C GLU A 36 13.48 4.95 12.26
N ASP A 37 13.98 6.16 12.04
CA ASP A 37 15.40 6.42 11.79
C ASP A 37 16.27 6.06 13.00
N SER A 38 15.79 6.30 14.23
CA SER A 38 16.48 5.90 15.46
C SER A 38 16.52 4.39 15.62
N LYS A 39 15.43 3.70 15.27
CA LYS A 39 15.33 2.24 15.30
C LYS A 39 16.18 1.59 14.21
N LEU A 40 16.27 2.22 13.04
CA LEU A 40 17.15 1.82 11.93
C LEU A 40 18.63 2.11 12.24
N LYS A 41 18.95 3.13 13.03
CA LYS A 41 20.34 3.44 13.47
C LYS A 41 20.91 2.38 14.42
N GLY A 42 20.09 1.48 14.97
CA GLY A 42 20.53 0.29 15.70
C GLY A 42 21.06 -0.84 14.81
N GLY A 43 20.76 -0.82 13.51
CA GLY A 43 21.34 -1.73 12.52
C GLY A 43 22.57 -1.08 11.88
N LYS A 44 23.77 -1.53 12.25
CA LYS A 44 25.01 -1.13 11.57
C LYS A 44 25.05 -1.72 10.16
N ALA A 45 24.38 -1.07 9.21
CA ALA A 45 24.77 -1.07 7.82
C ALA A 45 25.37 0.31 7.53
N PRO A 46 26.59 0.41 6.99
CA PRO A 46 27.17 1.71 6.68
C PRO A 46 26.35 2.32 5.54
N ARG A 47 25.50 3.31 5.87
CA ARG A 47 25.00 4.23 4.85
C ARG A 47 26.24 4.85 4.22
N VAL A 48 26.40 4.70 2.91
CA VAL A 48 27.49 5.28 2.12
C VAL A 48 27.47 6.78 2.34
N ALA A 49 28.26 7.22 3.31
CA ALA A 49 28.50 8.61 3.60
C ALA A 49 29.44 9.10 2.50
N VAL A 50 29.01 10.17 1.84
CA VAL A 50 29.83 11.07 1.02
C VAL A 50 31.28 11.14 1.53
N PRO A 51 32.30 11.08 0.64
CA PRO A 51 33.70 11.03 1.08
C PRO A 51 34.07 12.35 1.77
N SER A 52 33.99 12.38 3.10
CA SER A 52 34.66 13.39 3.90
C SER A 52 36.15 13.20 3.66
N LYS A 53 36.82 14.26 3.19
CA LYS A 53 38.27 14.25 2.93
C LYS A 53 39.00 13.84 4.21
N VAL A 54 39.44 12.58 4.28
CA VAL A 54 40.27 12.08 5.37
C VAL A 54 41.66 12.69 5.24
N THR A 55 42.15 13.27 6.33
CA THR A 55 43.47 13.92 6.36
C THR A 55 44.55 12.85 6.44
N ARG A 56 45.71 13.06 5.80
CA ARG A 56 46.84 12.10 5.73
C ARG A 56 47.21 11.48 7.09
N ALA A 57 47.12 12.26 8.18
CA ALA A 57 47.38 11.79 9.54
C ALA A 57 46.43 10.68 10.02
N GLN A 58 45.13 10.75 9.67
CA GLN A 58 44.15 9.72 10.06
C GLN A 58 44.39 8.39 9.34
N ILE A 59 44.87 8.42 8.10
CA ILE A 59 45.20 7.22 7.32
C ILE A 59 46.40 6.49 7.93
N GLU A 60 47.42 7.25 8.33
CA GLU A 60 48.61 6.67 8.95
C GLU A 60 48.29 6.08 10.33
N GLU A 61 47.43 6.73 11.12
CA GLU A 61 46.97 6.21 12.41
C GLU A 61 46.17 4.91 12.27
N THR A 62 45.30 4.80 11.26
CA THR A 62 44.58 3.54 10.98
C THR A 62 45.52 2.40 10.58
N LEU A 63 46.51 2.68 9.71
CA LEU A 63 47.47 1.67 9.27
C LEU A 63 48.35 1.17 10.44
N ARG A 64 48.75 2.07 11.35
CA ARG A 64 49.53 1.69 12.54
C ARG A 64 48.72 0.80 13.49
N ARG A 65 47.43 1.10 13.69
CA ARG A 65 46.54 0.29 14.54
C ARG A 65 46.35 -1.11 13.97
N ASP A 66 46.16 -1.22 12.66
CA ASP A 66 46.00 -2.50 11.99
C ASP A 66 47.29 -3.34 12.02
N HIS A 67 48.45 -2.69 11.95
CA HIS A 67 49.74 -3.36 12.11
C HIS A 67 49.96 -3.89 13.53
N GLN A 68 49.56 -3.11 14.56
CA GLN A 68 49.66 -3.55 15.96
C GLN A 68 48.72 -4.74 16.26
N HIS A 69 47.54 -4.79 15.65
CA HIS A 69 46.64 -5.94 15.77
C HIS A 69 47.16 -7.21 15.08
N LYS A 70 48.09 -7.10 14.13
CA LYS A 70 48.72 -8.24 13.45
C LYS A 70 49.90 -8.85 14.21
N GLU A 71 50.48 -8.14 15.17
CA GLU A 71 51.68 -8.57 15.91
C GLU A 71 51.38 -9.16 17.30
N THR A 72 50.11 -9.37 17.66
CA THR A 72 49.74 -10.17 18.83
C THR A 72 49.51 -11.63 18.40
N PRO A 73 50.38 -12.58 18.77
CA PRO A 73 50.20 -13.98 18.43
C PRO A 73 49.29 -14.64 19.47
N GLU A 74 47.98 -14.63 19.24
CA GLU A 74 47.09 -15.61 19.86
C GLU A 74 47.37 -16.99 19.25
N PRO A 75 47.47 -18.07 20.04
CA PRO A 75 47.78 -19.40 19.53
C PRO A 75 46.56 -19.94 18.78
N VAL A 76 46.55 -19.78 17.46
CA VAL A 76 45.55 -20.44 16.61
C VAL A 76 45.88 -21.93 16.60
N GLU A 77 45.23 -22.69 17.49
CA GLU A 77 45.12 -24.13 17.32
C GLU A 77 44.68 -24.42 15.88
N LYS A 78 45.39 -25.37 15.26
CA LYS A 78 45.21 -25.80 13.87
C LYS A 78 43.72 -25.88 13.55
N ALA A 79 43.24 -24.92 12.77
CA ALA A 79 41.88 -24.90 12.28
C ALA A 79 41.65 -26.21 11.52
N LYS A 80 40.83 -27.09 12.09
CA LYS A 80 40.39 -28.34 11.47
C LYS A 80 39.85 -27.98 10.09
N SER A 81 40.41 -28.58 9.06
CA SER A 81 40.08 -28.26 7.69
C SER A 81 38.61 -28.58 7.41
N HIS A 82 38.03 -27.94 6.39
CA HIS A 82 36.65 -28.12 5.91
C HIS A 82 36.24 -29.57 5.56
N LEU A 83 37.13 -30.54 5.75
CA LEU A 83 36.88 -31.99 5.64
C LEU A 83 36.27 -32.59 6.91
N GLU A 84 36.44 -31.97 8.08
CA GLU A 84 36.01 -32.53 9.37
C GLU A 84 34.77 -31.86 9.96
N VAL A 85 34.41 -30.66 9.49
CA VAL A 85 33.19 -29.93 9.89
C VAL A 85 32.32 -29.71 8.65
N PRO A 86 31.11 -30.29 8.58
CA PRO A 86 30.16 -29.97 7.54
C PRO A 86 29.92 -28.46 7.52
N LEU A 87 30.09 -27.84 6.35
CA LEU A 87 29.78 -26.43 6.17
C LEU A 87 28.29 -26.22 6.41
N GLU A 88 27.94 -25.34 7.36
CA GLU A 88 26.55 -24.92 7.54
C GLU A 88 26.08 -24.23 6.27
N GLU A 89 25.00 -24.74 5.69
CA GLU A 89 24.43 -24.17 4.48
C GLU A 89 23.99 -22.72 4.75
N ASN A 90 24.43 -21.82 3.88
CA ASN A 90 24.06 -20.43 3.99
C ASN A 90 22.54 -20.29 3.73
N VAL A 91 21.78 -20.00 4.78
CA VAL A 91 20.32 -19.81 4.71
C VAL A 91 19.87 -18.72 3.72
N ASN A 92 20.76 -17.79 3.33
CA ASN A 92 20.49 -16.78 2.30
C ASN A 92 20.71 -17.31 0.87
N ARG A 93 21.35 -18.49 0.71
CA ARG A 93 21.49 -19.24 -0.54
C ARG A 93 20.61 -20.49 -0.51
N ARG A 94 19.46 -20.43 0.17
CA ARG A 94 18.42 -21.44 -0.03
C ARG A 94 18.03 -21.37 -1.50
N VAL A 95 18.45 -22.38 -2.26
CA VAL A 95 17.83 -22.72 -3.54
C VAL A 95 16.37 -22.91 -3.19
N LEU A 96 15.53 -21.97 -3.64
CA LEU A 96 14.09 -22.08 -3.51
C LEU A 96 13.73 -23.42 -4.16
N GLU A 97 13.31 -24.34 -3.30
CA GLU A 97 12.86 -25.68 -3.64
C GLU A 97 11.91 -25.60 -4.86
N GLU A 98 11.99 -26.59 -5.75
CA GLU A 98 11.43 -26.65 -7.12
C GLU A 98 9.89 -26.52 -7.24
N GLY A 99 9.22 -25.94 -6.25
CA GLY A 99 7.80 -25.61 -6.23
C GLY A 99 7.48 -24.18 -5.76
N SER A 100 8.47 -23.30 -5.54
CA SER A 100 8.20 -21.88 -5.26
C SER A 100 8.00 -21.13 -6.57
N ILE A 101 6.81 -20.55 -6.76
CA ILE A 101 6.44 -19.82 -7.97
C ILE A 101 7.35 -18.59 -8.11
N GLU A 102 8.26 -18.63 -9.08
CA GLU A 102 9.19 -17.55 -9.33
C GLU A 102 8.53 -16.49 -10.21
N ALA A 103 7.97 -15.46 -9.60
CA ALA A 103 7.44 -14.30 -10.30
C ALA A 103 8.57 -13.41 -10.88
N ARG A 104 9.28 -13.93 -11.89
CA ARG A 104 10.41 -13.23 -12.54
C ARG A 104 9.95 -12.09 -13.45
N THR A 105 8.69 -12.14 -13.92
CA THR A 105 8.09 -11.10 -14.75
C THR A 105 6.93 -10.43 -14.03
N ILE A 106 6.60 -9.21 -14.47
CA ILE A 106 5.51 -8.41 -13.88
C ILE A 106 4.18 -9.15 -14.02
N GLU A 107 3.93 -9.79 -15.16
CA GLU A 107 2.71 -10.55 -15.42
C GLU A 107 2.57 -11.77 -14.50
N ASP A 108 3.68 -12.46 -14.24
CA ASP A 108 3.69 -13.66 -13.38
C ASP A 108 3.51 -13.28 -11.90
N ALA A 109 4.08 -12.15 -11.48
CA ALA A 109 3.80 -11.55 -10.16
C ALA A 109 2.31 -11.20 -10.00
N ILE A 110 1.68 -10.67 -11.03
CA ILE A 110 0.24 -10.35 -11.02
C ILE A 110 -0.58 -11.63 -10.93
N ALA A 111 -0.22 -12.68 -11.69
CA ALA A 111 -0.95 -13.96 -11.71
C ALA A 111 -0.91 -14.70 -10.37
N VAL A 112 0.25 -14.71 -9.70
CA VAL A 112 0.38 -15.34 -8.37
C VAL A 112 -0.44 -14.60 -7.31
N LEU A 113 -0.53 -13.27 -7.41
CA LEU A 113 -1.24 -12.43 -6.46
C LEU A 113 -2.74 -12.29 -6.77
N SER A 114 -3.20 -12.59 -7.99
CA SER A 114 -4.59 -12.39 -8.43
C SER A 114 -5.58 -13.46 -7.95
N VAL A 115 -5.10 -14.61 -7.43
CA VAL A 115 -5.97 -15.70 -6.91
C VAL A 115 -6.82 -15.27 -5.69
N ALA A 116 -6.50 -14.14 -5.04
CA ALA A 116 -7.28 -13.59 -3.94
C ALA A 116 -8.38 -12.59 -4.35
N GLU A 117 -8.45 -12.18 -5.63
CA GLU A 117 -9.46 -11.20 -6.10
C GLU A 117 -10.79 -11.86 -6.52
N GLU A 118 -10.80 -13.16 -6.81
CA GLU A 118 -11.96 -13.90 -7.32
C GLU A 118 -13.01 -14.24 -6.23
N ALA A 119 -12.62 -14.29 -4.95
CA ALA A 119 -13.45 -14.89 -3.89
C ALA A 119 -14.32 -13.91 -3.09
N GLY A 120 -14.26 -12.61 -3.35
CA GLY A 120 -14.97 -11.63 -2.54
C GLY A 120 -15.25 -10.35 -3.29
N ASP A 121 -16.50 -10.19 -3.71
CA ASP A 121 -17.05 -9.00 -4.31
C ASP A 121 -16.88 -7.76 -3.41
N ARG A 122 -15.71 -7.14 -3.54
CA ARG A 122 -15.21 -6.11 -2.62
C ARG A 122 -15.84 -4.75 -2.89
N HIS A 123 -16.59 -4.61 -3.98
CA HIS A 123 -17.05 -3.31 -4.46
C HIS A 123 -18.51 -3.36 -4.91
N PRO A 124 -19.47 -3.27 -3.96
CA PRO A 124 -20.88 -3.06 -4.30
C PRO A 124 -21.07 -1.81 -5.18
N GLU A 125 -20.21 -0.79 -5.04
CA GLU A 125 -20.20 0.37 -5.95
C GLU A 125 -19.82 0.03 -7.39
N ARG A 126 -18.85 -0.87 -7.61
CA ARG A 126 -18.43 -1.30 -8.95
C ARG A 126 -19.49 -2.19 -9.59
N ARG A 127 -20.12 -3.10 -8.82
CA ARG A 127 -21.30 -3.85 -9.24
C ARG A 127 -22.44 -2.95 -9.67
N MET A 128 -22.78 -1.94 -8.86
CA MET A 128 -23.85 -1.01 -9.19
C MET A 128 -23.57 -0.28 -10.50
N ARG A 129 -22.34 0.20 -10.70
CA ARG A 129 -21.95 0.89 -11.95
C ARG A 129 -22.00 -0.05 -13.15
N ALA A 130 -21.41 -1.24 -13.05
CA ALA A 130 -21.39 -2.22 -14.12
C ALA A 130 -22.80 -2.68 -14.50
N ALA A 131 -23.63 -3.00 -13.51
CA ALA A 131 -25.01 -3.43 -13.73
C ALA A 131 -25.88 -2.29 -14.29
N PHE A 132 -25.66 -1.04 -13.83
CA PHE A 132 -26.34 0.13 -14.39
C PHE A 132 -25.95 0.38 -15.85
N THR A 133 -24.67 0.22 -16.21
CA THR A 133 -24.22 0.37 -17.61
C THR A 133 -24.82 -0.71 -18.51
N ALA A 134 -24.83 -1.98 -18.07
CA ALA A 134 -25.48 -3.06 -18.82
C ALA A 134 -26.99 -2.81 -19.02
N PHE A 135 -27.67 -2.30 -17.98
CA PHE A 135 -29.08 -1.93 -18.07
C PHE A 135 -29.30 -0.72 -18.98
N GLU A 136 -28.42 0.29 -18.93
CA GLU A 136 -28.47 1.46 -19.81
C GLU A 136 -28.40 1.04 -21.28
N GLU A 137 -27.44 0.19 -21.64
CA GLU A 137 -27.26 -0.28 -23.02
C GLU A 137 -28.49 -1.08 -23.54
N ALA A 138 -29.12 -1.87 -22.67
CA ALA A 138 -30.29 -2.67 -23.03
C ALA A 138 -31.59 -1.83 -23.14
N GLN A 139 -31.83 -0.88 -22.22
CA GLN A 139 -33.10 -0.16 -22.13
C GLN A 139 -33.11 1.17 -22.89
N LEU A 140 -31.95 1.84 -23.05
CA LEU A 140 -31.86 3.11 -23.77
C LEU A 140 -32.39 3.05 -25.22
N PRO A 141 -32.14 2.02 -26.05
CA PRO A 141 -32.73 1.95 -27.40
C PRO A 141 -34.26 1.77 -27.37
N ARG A 142 -34.80 1.01 -26.41
CA ARG A 142 -36.26 0.87 -26.24
C ARG A 142 -36.91 2.20 -25.90
N LEU A 143 -36.37 2.91 -24.90
CA LEU A 143 -36.88 4.21 -24.48
C LEU A 143 -36.81 5.27 -25.59
N LYS A 144 -35.77 5.22 -26.46
CA LYS A 144 -35.66 6.09 -27.64
C LYS A 144 -36.73 5.79 -28.70
N GLN A 145 -37.09 4.52 -28.88
CA GLN A 145 -38.14 4.12 -29.83
C GLN A 145 -39.53 4.50 -29.32
N GLU A 146 -39.79 4.31 -28.03
CA GLU A 146 -41.07 4.68 -27.41
C GLU A 146 -41.26 6.19 -27.34
N ASN A 147 -40.18 6.95 -27.12
CA ASN A 147 -40.22 8.39 -26.91
C ASN A 147 -39.19 9.13 -27.78
N PRO A 148 -39.36 9.17 -29.12
CA PRO A 148 -38.41 9.81 -30.04
C PRO A 148 -38.31 11.33 -29.86
N ASN A 149 -39.32 11.97 -29.27
CA ASN A 149 -39.38 13.42 -29.07
C ASN A 149 -38.66 13.91 -27.80
N MET A 150 -38.22 13.00 -26.95
CA MET A 150 -37.63 13.33 -25.65
C MET A 150 -36.12 13.56 -25.75
N ARG A 151 -35.61 14.51 -24.96
CA ARG A 151 -34.16 14.75 -24.87
C ARG A 151 -33.48 13.60 -24.12
N LEU A 152 -32.23 13.30 -24.48
CA LEU A 152 -31.40 12.28 -23.81
C LEU A 152 -31.36 12.42 -22.28
N SER A 153 -31.32 13.65 -21.76
CA SER A 153 -31.35 13.90 -20.31
C SER A 153 -32.64 13.38 -19.66
N GLN A 154 -33.79 13.56 -20.31
CA GLN A 154 -35.08 13.08 -19.81
C GLN A 154 -35.18 11.55 -19.92
N LEU A 155 -34.68 10.96 -21.00
CA LEU A 155 -34.61 9.50 -21.14
C LEU A 155 -33.74 8.87 -20.06
N LYS A 156 -32.57 9.48 -19.74
CA LYS A 156 -31.73 9.03 -18.61
C LYS A 156 -32.41 9.18 -17.26
N GLN A 157 -33.25 10.20 -17.07
CA GLN A 157 -34.06 10.35 -15.84
C GLN A 157 -35.11 9.24 -15.72
N LEU A 158 -35.80 8.88 -16.80
CA LEU A 158 -36.75 7.75 -16.82
C LEU A 158 -36.02 6.42 -16.59
N LEU A 159 -34.91 6.21 -17.28
CA LEU A 159 -34.06 5.03 -17.12
C LEU A 159 -33.56 4.86 -15.68
N LYS A 160 -33.18 5.96 -15.02
CA LYS A 160 -32.79 5.91 -13.59
C LYS A 160 -33.96 5.54 -12.67
N LYS A 161 -35.19 5.96 -12.98
CA LYS A 161 -36.38 5.57 -12.22
C LYS A 161 -36.70 4.08 -12.41
N GLU A 162 -36.61 3.59 -13.64
CA GLU A 162 -36.79 2.17 -13.94
C GLU A 162 -35.70 1.32 -13.28
N TRP A 163 -34.45 1.77 -13.31
CA TRP A 163 -33.33 1.12 -12.64
C TRP A 163 -33.54 0.94 -11.13
N LEU A 164 -34.03 1.98 -10.44
CA LEU A 164 -34.31 1.89 -9.00
C LEU A 164 -35.37 0.83 -8.68
N ARG A 165 -36.27 0.53 -9.62
CA ARG A 165 -37.32 -0.49 -9.46
C ARG A 165 -36.94 -1.85 -10.07
N SER A 166 -35.92 -1.90 -10.91
CA SER A 166 -35.51 -3.10 -11.64
C SER A 166 -34.96 -4.18 -10.69
N PRO A 167 -35.24 -5.47 -10.94
CA PRO A 167 -34.60 -6.59 -10.24
C PRO A 167 -33.09 -6.70 -10.55
N ASP A 168 -32.64 -6.10 -11.65
CA ASP A 168 -31.22 -6.08 -12.03
C ASP A 168 -30.37 -5.17 -11.13
N ASN A 169 -31.02 -4.30 -10.35
CA ASN A 169 -30.32 -3.50 -9.37
C ASN A 169 -29.90 -4.39 -8.19
N PRO A 170 -28.59 -4.56 -7.92
CA PRO A 170 -28.10 -5.38 -6.81
C PRO A 170 -28.59 -4.91 -5.44
N MET A 171 -29.08 -3.68 -5.31
CA MET A 171 -29.75 -3.18 -4.10
C MET A 171 -31.11 -3.84 -3.83
N ASN A 172 -31.80 -4.27 -4.89
CA ASN A 172 -33.11 -4.92 -4.83
C ASN A 172 -33.01 -6.45 -4.78
N GLN A 173 -31.83 -7.01 -5.07
CA GLN A 173 -31.58 -8.44 -4.96
C GLN A 173 -31.61 -8.82 -3.47
N ARG A 174 -32.57 -9.65 -3.07
CA ARG A 174 -32.72 -10.11 -1.68
C ARG A 174 -31.40 -10.71 -1.21
N ALA A 175 -30.73 -10.05 -0.26
CA ALA A 175 -29.62 -10.66 0.45
C ALA A 175 -30.12 -11.96 1.06
N VAL A 176 -29.55 -13.09 0.63
CA VAL A 176 -29.91 -14.40 1.15
C VAL A 176 -29.64 -14.36 2.65
N PRO A 177 -30.65 -14.58 3.53
CA PRO A 177 -30.43 -14.54 4.96
C PRO A 177 -29.41 -15.61 5.33
N PHE A 178 -28.46 -15.26 6.20
CA PHE A 178 -27.36 -16.12 6.66
C PHE A 178 -27.81 -17.49 7.21
N ASN A 179 -29.10 -17.67 7.49
CA ASN A 179 -29.69 -18.89 8.04
C ASN A 179 -30.49 -19.72 7.02
N THR A 180 -30.04 -19.83 5.76
CA THR A 180 -30.55 -20.84 4.84
C THR A 180 -29.71 -22.12 4.96
N PRO A 181 -30.26 -23.26 5.41
CA PRO A 181 -29.51 -24.51 5.43
C PRO A 181 -29.13 -24.90 3.99
N LYS A 182 -27.88 -25.36 3.84
CA LYS A 182 -27.25 -25.75 2.58
C LYS A 182 -27.88 -27.00 1.98
#